data_AF-A0A0K8TWC5-F1
#
_entry.id   AF-A0A0K8TWC5-F1
#
_cell.length_a   1.000
_cell.length_b   1.000
_cell.length_c   1.000
_cell.angle_alpha   90.00
_cell.angle_beta   90.00
_cell.angle_gamma   90.00
#
_symmetry.space_group_name_H-M   'P 1'
#
loop_
_entity.id
_entity.type
_entity.pdbx_description
1 polymer ?
#
loop_
_entity_poly.entity_id
_entity_poly.type
_entity_poly.pdbx_seq_one_letter_code
_entity_poly.pdbx_strand_id
1 'polypeptide(L)'
;MWVAVANLILAPVIFVWQCLYFLFSYANILRKEPGTLGMRTWSNYGRLYLRHFNELEHELDARLNRAYEYADRYLSSFSSPLMAVVARNILFISGGILVLILALGIYDEFVFQVEHVLTIITILSVIGLICRTMIPDENLIWCPEQLMTAILAHVHYLPSNWKNRAHTVAVRKEFENLFQFKAGYLLNEIVSPLVTPFILMFVFRPKSLELVKFFRSFTVSVKGVGNVCSFAQLDVRKHGNPDWQLPTPNTKQKGNVEDSTTKSVMDNGKTELSLIRFTLTNPEWKAPPDAVNFLNDIREHAAEELRNALIKDTDNKTSPITESLISFGTIDAEYSSLATSVFNAHNVQRAELLTSSIKQSINQNKYYDRKYHPTPNIPQTSGFEQMLQQSFGEQEGNMLRIQTSCDNSLENMRKLRISKVEGRLQGPSEALLYNLYGIDSKISNPIDITVADMSLSTLYLHNLHKYNTDRSIQNTVEEGQEAEPTTSKRTIIISKAAEDTPLLGNVRS
;
A
#
# COMPACT_ATOMS: atom_id res chain seq x y z
N MET A 1 0.13 -35.54 11.01
CA MET A 1 -0.10 -36.67 10.08
C MET A 1 -1.54 -37.15 10.16
N TRP A 2 -2.04 -37.58 11.33
CA TRP A 2 -3.43 -38.03 11.50
C TRP A 2 -4.47 -37.02 11.02
N VAL A 3 -4.30 -35.74 11.34
CA VAL A 3 -5.16 -34.65 10.83
C VAL A 3 -5.18 -34.58 9.30
N ALA A 4 -4.04 -34.80 8.63
CA ALA A 4 -3.96 -34.77 7.17
C ALA A 4 -4.68 -35.98 6.54
N VAL A 5 -4.55 -37.18 7.15
CA VAL A 5 -5.26 -38.38 6.71
C VAL A 5 -6.77 -38.23 6.90
N ALA A 6 -7.20 -37.68 8.03
CA ALA A 6 -8.61 -37.37 8.26
C ALA A 6 -9.16 -36.40 7.22
N ASN A 7 -8.42 -35.32 6.91
CA ASN A 7 -8.79 -34.38 5.84
C ASN A 7 -8.84 -35.07 4.47
N LEU A 8 -7.92 -35.99 4.16
CA LEU A 8 -7.92 -36.73 2.90
C LEU A 8 -9.14 -37.65 2.75
N ILE A 9 -9.54 -38.32 3.83
CA ILE A 9 -10.74 -39.19 3.84
C ILE A 9 -12.01 -38.36 3.70
N LEU A 10 -12.07 -37.19 4.36
CA LEU A 10 -13.23 -36.29 4.31
C LEU A 10 -13.27 -35.40 3.04
N ALA A 11 -12.15 -35.24 2.34
CA ALA A 11 -12.01 -34.39 1.16
C ALA A 11 -13.11 -34.58 0.10
N PRO A 12 -13.49 -35.81 -0.33
CA PRO A 12 -14.55 -35.97 -1.33
C PRO A 12 -15.91 -35.46 -0.85
N VAL A 13 -16.26 -35.65 0.42
CA VAL A 13 -17.53 -35.18 0.99
C VAL A 13 -17.54 -33.65 1.08
N ILE A 14 -16.45 -33.06 1.57
CA ILE A 14 -16.30 -31.60 1.68
C ILE A 14 -16.32 -30.96 0.29
N PHE A 15 -15.66 -31.58 -0.70
CA PHE A 15 -15.63 -31.09 -2.07
C PHE A 15 -17.02 -31.04 -2.70
N VAL A 16 -17.80 -32.13 -2.58
CA VAL A 16 -19.19 -32.15 -3.10
C VAL A 16 -20.05 -31.08 -2.42
N TRP A 17 -19.92 -30.93 -1.09
CA TRP A 17 -20.62 -29.87 -0.36
C TRP A 17 -20.23 -28.47 -0.85
N GLN A 18 -18.94 -28.22 -1.06
CA GLN A 18 -18.43 -26.94 -1.55
C GLN A 18 -18.96 -26.62 -2.95
N CYS A 19 -19.01 -27.61 -3.86
CA CYS A 19 -19.61 -27.46 -5.19
C CYS A 19 -21.10 -27.11 -5.11
N LEU A 20 -21.87 -27.79 -4.24
CA LEU A 20 -23.29 -27.50 -4.04
C LEU A 20 -23.51 -26.10 -3.48
N TYR A 21 -22.75 -25.73 -2.45
CA TYR A 21 -22.82 -24.39 -1.85
C TYR A 21 -22.47 -23.30 -2.86
N PHE A 22 -21.42 -23.52 -3.67
CA PHE A 22 -21.04 -22.59 -4.72
C PHE A 22 -22.17 -22.42 -5.75
N LEU A 23 -22.73 -23.53 -6.24
CA LEU A 23 -23.83 -23.49 -7.21
C LEU A 23 -25.05 -22.75 -6.65
N PHE A 24 -25.46 -23.01 -5.41
CA PHE A 24 -26.65 -22.38 -4.84
C PHE A 24 -26.44 -20.90 -4.48
N SER A 25 -25.28 -20.55 -3.95
CA SER A 25 -24.98 -19.18 -3.53
C SER A 25 -24.69 -18.26 -4.72
N TYR A 26 -23.93 -18.74 -5.71
CA TYR A 26 -23.42 -17.88 -6.80
C TYR A 26 -24.19 -18.00 -8.12
N ALA A 27 -25.02 -19.03 -8.36
CA ALA A 27 -25.80 -19.10 -9.61
C ALA A 27 -26.75 -17.90 -9.78
N ASN A 28 -27.37 -17.44 -8.69
CA ASN A 28 -28.24 -16.27 -8.72
C ASN A 28 -27.47 -14.97 -8.99
N ILE A 29 -26.27 -14.84 -8.42
CA ILE A 29 -25.41 -13.67 -8.61
C ILE A 29 -24.89 -13.64 -10.04
N LEU A 30 -24.43 -14.78 -10.57
CA LEU A 30 -23.93 -14.92 -11.93
C LEU A 30 -24.99 -14.60 -12.99
N ARG A 31 -26.25 -15.00 -12.74
CA ARG A 31 -27.36 -14.70 -13.64
C ARG A 31 -27.74 -13.21 -13.64
N LYS A 32 -27.68 -12.54 -12.48
CA LYS A 32 -28.08 -11.13 -12.36
C LYS A 32 -26.98 -10.18 -12.82
N GLU A 33 -25.77 -10.39 -12.33
CA GLU A 33 -24.64 -9.48 -12.52
C GLU A 33 -23.33 -10.28 -12.73
N PRO A 34 -23.08 -10.77 -13.96
CA PRO A 34 -21.88 -11.55 -14.26
C PRO A 34 -20.58 -10.76 -14.03
N GLY A 35 -20.64 -9.42 -14.11
CA GLY A 35 -19.50 -8.53 -13.83
C GLY A 35 -18.98 -8.62 -12.39
N THR A 36 -19.79 -9.06 -11.42
CA THR A 36 -19.37 -9.17 -10.02
C THR A 36 -18.27 -10.18 -9.77
N LEU A 37 -18.13 -11.21 -10.62
CA LEU A 37 -17.03 -12.17 -10.55
C LEU A 37 -15.73 -11.63 -11.15
N GLY A 38 -15.83 -10.66 -12.06
CA GLY A 38 -14.71 -9.92 -12.62
C GLY A 38 -14.16 -8.85 -11.68
N MET A 39 -14.89 -8.51 -10.61
CA MET A 39 -14.38 -7.65 -9.55
C MET A 39 -13.24 -8.33 -8.80
N ARG A 40 -12.38 -7.51 -8.21
CA ARG A 40 -11.25 -7.95 -7.41
C ARG A 40 -11.60 -7.97 -5.94
N THR A 41 -10.84 -8.73 -5.16
CA THR A 41 -11.00 -8.87 -3.71
C THR A 41 -9.65 -9.13 -3.07
N TRP A 42 -9.44 -8.59 -1.86
CA TRP A 42 -8.28 -8.91 -1.04
C TRP A 42 -8.25 -10.41 -0.73
N SER A 43 -7.13 -11.07 -1.03
CA SER A 43 -6.96 -12.50 -0.78
C SER A 43 -6.83 -12.79 0.72
N ASN A 44 -7.17 -14.01 1.16
CA ASN A 44 -6.95 -14.42 2.56
C ASN A 44 -5.47 -14.34 2.95
N TYR A 45 -4.58 -14.62 2.00
CA TYR A 45 -3.15 -14.39 2.15
C TYR A 45 -2.84 -12.90 2.38
N GLY A 46 -3.37 -12.02 1.52
CA GLY A 46 -3.20 -10.57 1.66
C GLY A 46 -3.73 -10.04 2.98
N ARG A 47 -4.91 -10.49 3.43
CA ARG A 47 -5.48 -10.11 4.74
C ARG A 47 -4.53 -10.44 5.89
N LEU A 48 -3.91 -11.63 5.90
CA LEU A 48 -2.98 -12.03 6.95
C LEU A 48 -1.61 -11.34 6.84
N TYR A 49 -1.12 -11.15 5.61
CA TYR A 49 0.14 -10.46 5.35
C TYR A 49 0.07 -9.00 5.81
N LEU A 50 -1.00 -8.31 5.43
CA LEU A 50 -1.23 -6.89 5.68
C LEU A 50 -1.73 -6.58 7.09
N ARG A 51 -2.13 -7.57 7.89
CA ARG A 51 -2.66 -7.37 9.25
C ARG A 51 -1.57 -6.97 10.23
N HIS A 52 -1.79 -5.92 11.01
CA HIS A 52 -0.93 -5.49 12.10
C HIS A 52 -1.07 -6.41 13.32
N PHE A 53 -0.11 -6.33 14.23
CA PHE A 53 -0.27 -6.95 15.54
C PHE A 53 -1.36 -6.22 16.35
N ASN A 54 -2.17 -6.96 17.10
CA ASN A 54 -3.32 -6.45 17.86
C ASN A 54 -4.36 -5.66 17.05
N GLU A 55 -4.47 -5.89 15.73
CA GLU A 55 -5.52 -5.31 14.88
C GLU A 55 -6.80 -6.17 14.89
N LEU A 56 -7.94 -5.54 15.15
CA LEU A 56 -9.26 -6.15 15.10
C LEU A 56 -9.75 -6.31 13.64
N GLU A 57 -10.65 -7.26 13.41
CA GLU A 57 -11.08 -7.62 12.04
C GLU A 57 -11.79 -6.46 11.31
N HIS A 58 -12.64 -5.73 12.01
CA HIS A 58 -13.38 -4.61 11.43
C HIS A 58 -12.45 -3.43 11.08
N GLU A 59 -11.38 -3.21 11.86
CA GLU A 59 -10.39 -2.16 11.57
C GLU A 59 -9.56 -2.52 10.32
N LEU A 60 -9.18 -3.81 10.19
CA LEU A 60 -8.53 -4.33 8.99
C LEU A 60 -9.43 -4.13 7.76
N ASP A 61 -10.71 -4.49 7.88
CA ASP A 61 -11.69 -4.31 6.80
C ASP A 61 -11.86 -2.84 6.41
N ALA A 62 -12.00 -1.94 7.40
CA ALA A 62 -12.11 -0.50 7.14
C ALA A 62 -10.90 0.03 6.35
N ARG A 63 -9.70 -0.45 6.68
CA ARG A 63 -8.46 -0.06 6.02
C ARG A 63 -8.33 -0.62 4.60
N LEU A 64 -8.60 -1.92 4.43
CA LEU A 64 -8.57 -2.57 3.11
C LEU A 64 -9.66 -2.04 2.18
N ASN A 65 -10.82 -1.64 2.71
CA ASN A 65 -11.89 -1.01 1.92
C ASN A 65 -11.50 0.39 1.44
N ARG A 66 -10.79 1.19 2.25
CA ARG A 66 -10.25 2.50 1.80
C ARG A 66 -9.23 2.33 0.68
N ALA A 67 -8.36 1.32 0.76
CA ALA A 67 -7.37 1.03 -0.27
C ALA A 67 -7.96 0.37 -1.54
N TYR A 68 -9.20 -0.12 -1.51
CA TYR A 68 -9.79 -0.92 -2.59
C TYR A 68 -9.84 -0.17 -3.92
N GLU A 69 -10.31 1.07 -3.92
CA GLU A 69 -10.48 1.88 -5.14
C GLU A 69 -9.12 2.15 -5.81
N TYR A 70 -8.11 2.51 -5.03
CA TYR A 70 -6.75 2.72 -5.53
C TYR A 70 -6.12 1.42 -6.06
N ALA A 71 -6.31 0.30 -5.36
CA ALA A 71 -5.83 -1.03 -5.77
C ALA A 71 -6.45 -1.50 -7.09
N ASP A 72 -7.75 -1.29 -7.26
CA ASP A 72 -8.46 -1.65 -8.49
C ASP A 72 -8.02 -0.78 -9.68
N ARG A 73 -7.90 0.54 -9.47
CA ARG A 73 -7.34 1.48 -10.46
C ARG A 73 -5.90 1.14 -10.85
N TYR A 74 -5.07 0.73 -9.90
CA TYR A 74 -3.69 0.31 -10.18
C TYR A 74 -3.67 -0.93 -11.08
N LEU A 75 -4.45 -1.98 -10.79
CA LEU A 75 -4.45 -3.18 -11.63
C LEU A 75 -5.16 -2.98 -12.98
N SER A 76 -6.16 -2.11 -13.05
CA SER A 76 -6.79 -1.73 -14.33
C SER A 76 -5.85 -0.88 -15.20
N SER A 77 -4.91 -0.14 -14.58
CA SER A 77 -3.80 0.51 -15.25
C SER A 77 -2.70 -0.45 -15.73
N PHE A 78 -2.97 -1.75 -15.86
CA PHE A 78 -2.11 -2.65 -16.64
C PHE A 78 -2.94 -3.39 -17.69
N SER A 79 -3.15 -2.73 -18.83
CA SER A 79 -3.74 -3.37 -19.99
C SER A 79 -2.67 -4.15 -20.78
N SER A 80 -3.06 -5.29 -21.37
CA SER A 80 -2.19 -6.02 -22.29
C SER A 80 -2.55 -5.65 -23.73
N PRO A 81 -1.63 -5.08 -24.51
CA PRO A 81 -1.94 -4.60 -25.87
C PRO A 81 -2.33 -5.74 -26.80
N LEU A 82 -1.73 -6.92 -26.64
CA LEU A 82 -2.08 -8.11 -27.43
C LEU A 82 -3.54 -8.55 -27.21
N MET A 83 -3.99 -8.58 -25.95
CA MET A 83 -5.37 -8.95 -25.63
C MET A 83 -6.37 -7.93 -26.21
N ALA A 84 -6.03 -6.64 -26.16
CA ALA A 84 -6.85 -5.59 -26.74
C ALA A 84 -6.96 -5.72 -28.27
N VAL A 85 -5.87 -6.01 -28.97
CA VAL A 85 -5.88 -6.22 -30.44
C VAL A 85 -6.72 -7.45 -30.81
N VAL A 86 -6.55 -8.57 -30.11
CA VAL A 86 -7.35 -9.78 -30.33
C VAL A 86 -8.83 -9.51 -30.07
N ALA A 87 -9.15 -8.85 -28.96
CA ALA A 87 -10.53 -8.50 -28.61
C ALA A 87 -11.19 -7.58 -29.65
N ARG A 88 -10.47 -6.57 -30.15
CA ARG A 88 -10.95 -5.67 -31.23
C ARG A 88 -11.24 -6.43 -32.52
N ASN A 89 -10.36 -7.35 -32.93
CA ASN A 89 -10.56 -8.16 -34.13
C ASN A 89 -11.76 -9.11 -34.00
N ILE A 90 -11.89 -9.82 -32.88
CA ILE A 90 -13.03 -10.71 -32.63
C ILE A 90 -14.33 -9.90 -32.58
N LEU A 91 -14.32 -8.74 -31.91
CA LEU A 91 -15.48 -7.85 -31.83
C LEU A 91 -15.91 -7.34 -33.21
N PHE A 92 -14.95 -7.01 -34.09
CA PHE A 92 -15.23 -6.59 -35.46
C PHE A 92 -15.88 -7.72 -36.28
N ILE A 93 -15.35 -8.95 -36.20
CA ILE A 93 -15.88 -10.11 -36.92
C ILE A 93 -17.28 -10.48 -36.38
N SER A 94 -17.43 -10.60 -35.06
CA SER A 94 -18.70 -10.97 -34.44
C SER A 94 -19.77 -9.91 -34.67
N GLY A 95 -19.40 -8.63 -34.53
CA GLY A 95 -20.27 -7.50 -34.78
C GLY A 95 -20.68 -7.39 -36.25
N GLY A 96 -19.75 -7.60 -37.19
CA GLY A 96 -20.04 -7.58 -38.62
C GLY A 96 -21.05 -8.66 -39.04
N ILE A 97 -20.85 -9.91 -38.58
CA ILE A 97 -21.79 -11.01 -38.84
C ILE A 97 -23.14 -10.74 -38.18
N LEU A 98 -23.14 -10.23 -36.94
CA LEU A 98 -24.37 -9.90 -36.21
C LEU A 98 -25.18 -8.81 -36.94
N VAL A 99 -24.54 -7.73 -37.37
CA VAL A 99 -25.18 -6.64 -38.13
C VAL A 99 -25.73 -7.15 -39.45
N LEU A 100 -25.00 -8.03 -40.15
CA LEU A 100 -25.47 -8.63 -41.40
C LEU A 100 -26.74 -9.47 -41.20
N ILE A 101 -26.75 -10.35 -40.19
CA ILE A 101 -27.93 -11.19 -39.87
C ILE A 101 -29.11 -10.32 -39.44
N LEU A 102 -28.88 -9.29 -38.61
CA LEU A 102 -29.92 -8.37 -38.19
C LEU A 102 -30.48 -7.57 -39.37
N ALA A 103 -29.64 -7.11 -40.30
CA ALA A 103 -30.07 -6.41 -41.50
C ALA A 103 -30.93 -7.31 -42.42
N LEU A 104 -30.54 -8.58 -42.59
CA LEU A 104 -31.35 -9.57 -43.31
C LEU A 104 -32.68 -9.85 -42.60
N GLY A 105 -32.69 -9.91 -41.27
CA GLY A 105 -33.90 -10.06 -40.47
C GLY A 105 -34.84 -8.85 -40.51
N ILE A 106 -34.32 -7.64 -40.73
CA ILE A 106 -35.13 -6.43 -40.97
C ILE A 106 -35.73 -6.44 -42.39
N TYR A 107 -35.00 -6.99 -43.36
CA TYR A 107 -35.49 -7.12 -44.74
C TYR A 107 -36.58 -8.20 -44.86
N ASP A 108 -36.38 -9.33 -44.19
CA ASP A 108 -37.33 -10.45 -44.19
C ASP A 108 -37.43 -11.11 -42.80
N GLU A 109 -38.63 -11.11 -42.24
CA GLU A 109 -38.94 -11.67 -40.93
C GLU A 109 -38.73 -13.21 -40.89
N PHE A 110 -38.86 -13.90 -42.02
CA PHE A 110 -38.69 -15.35 -42.09
C PHE A 110 -37.25 -15.79 -41.76
N VAL A 111 -36.27 -14.89 -41.85
CA VAL A 111 -34.87 -15.16 -41.48
C VAL A 111 -34.73 -15.53 -40.00
N PHE A 112 -35.54 -14.96 -39.10
CA PHE A 112 -35.51 -15.30 -37.67
C PHE A 112 -36.10 -16.68 -37.36
N GLN A 113 -36.92 -17.25 -38.26
CA GLN A 113 -37.55 -18.56 -38.09
C GLN A 113 -36.64 -19.72 -38.56
N VAL A 114 -35.56 -19.40 -39.29
CA VAL A 114 -34.57 -20.40 -39.73
C VAL A 114 -33.86 -21.02 -38.53
N GLU A 115 -33.62 -22.33 -38.61
CA GLU A 115 -32.99 -23.10 -37.55
C GLU A 115 -31.65 -22.48 -37.13
N HIS A 116 -31.41 -22.41 -35.81
CA HIS A 116 -30.21 -21.87 -35.17
C HIS A 116 -29.91 -20.36 -35.36
N VAL A 117 -30.61 -19.61 -36.21
CA VAL A 117 -30.30 -18.17 -36.40
C VAL A 117 -30.36 -17.38 -35.10
N LEU A 118 -31.42 -17.60 -34.30
CA LEU A 118 -31.58 -16.95 -33.00
C LEU A 118 -30.48 -17.35 -32.01
N THR A 119 -30.06 -18.63 -32.02
CA THR A 119 -28.94 -19.09 -31.17
C THR A 119 -27.61 -18.45 -31.59
N ILE A 120 -27.36 -18.32 -32.90
CA ILE A 120 -26.16 -17.66 -33.43
C ILE A 120 -26.14 -16.18 -33.03
N ILE A 121 -27.27 -15.47 -33.15
CA ILE A 121 -27.42 -14.08 -32.69
C ILE A 121 -27.05 -13.95 -31.21
N THR A 122 -27.58 -14.82 -30.35
CA THR A 122 -27.28 -14.78 -28.90
C THR A 122 -25.81 -15.05 -28.61
N ILE A 123 -25.19 -16.04 -29.26
CA ILE A 123 -23.78 -16.37 -29.07
C ILE A 123 -22.88 -15.23 -29.55
N LEU A 124 -23.12 -14.69 -30.75
CA LEU A 124 -22.36 -13.56 -31.29
C LEU A 124 -22.49 -12.31 -30.41
N SER A 125 -23.68 -12.06 -29.85
CA SER A 125 -23.92 -10.95 -28.92
C SER A 125 -23.16 -11.12 -27.60
N VAL A 126 -23.16 -12.33 -27.03
CA VAL A 126 -22.40 -12.63 -25.80
C VAL A 126 -20.90 -12.51 -26.03
N ILE A 127 -20.39 -13.05 -27.14
CA ILE A 127 -18.97 -12.91 -27.53
C ILE A 127 -18.61 -11.43 -27.70
N GLY A 128 -19.45 -10.66 -28.39
CA GLY A 128 -19.25 -9.22 -28.57
C GLY A 128 -19.22 -8.46 -27.24
N LEU A 129 -20.12 -8.78 -26.30
CA LEU A 129 -20.13 -8.17 -24.97
C LEU A 129 -18.85 -8.50 -24.19
N ILE A 130 -18.42 -9.76 -24.19
CA ILE A 130 -17.17 -10.18 -23.54
C ILE A 130 -15.99 -9.44 -24.16
N CYS A 131 -15.84 -9.46 -25.49
CA CYS A 131 -14.74 -8.76 -26.16
C CYS A 131 -14.73 -7.27 -25.85
N ARG A 132 -15.90 -6.62 -25.76
CA ARG A 132 -15.99 -5.21 -25.35
C ARG A 132 -15.46 -4.96 -23.94
N THR A 133 -15.73 -5.85 -22.98
CA THR A 133 -15.17 -5.73 -21.61
C THR A 133 -13.66 -5.91 -21.53
N MET A 134 -13.04 -6.52 -22.54
CA MET A 134 -11.59 -6.73 -22.58
C MET A 134 -10.83 -5.55 -23.20
N ILE A 135 -11.55 -4.62 -23.84
CA ILE A 135 -10.95 -3.42 -24.45
C ILE A 135 -10.84 -2.36 -23.34
N PRO A 136 -9.62 -1.89 -23.01
CA PRO A 136 -9.42 -0.85 -22.01
C PRO A 136 -9.90 0.51 -22.53
N ASP A 137 -10.29 1.39 -21.61
CA ASP A 137 -10.68 2.77 -21.94
C ASP A 137 -9.47 3.58 -22.43
N GLU A 138 -9.64 4.27 -23.56
CA GLU A 138 -8.56 5.03 -24.21
C GLU A 138 -8.19 6.33 -23.45
N ASN A 139 -9.10 6.82 -22.59
CA ASN A 139 -8.92 8.06 -21.83
C ASN A 139 -8.42 7.84 -20.39
N LEU A 140 -7.94 6.64 -20.05
CA LEU A 140 -7.41 6.37 -18.71
C LEU A 140 -6.04 7.02 -18.53
N ILE A 141 -5.85 7.80 -17.46
CA ILE A 141 -4.57 8.43 -17.11
C ILE A 141 -3.71 7.42 -16.33
N TRP A 142 -2.48 7.19 -16.79
CA TRP A 142 -1.58 6.18 -16.24
C TRP A 142 -0.60 6.80 -15.24
N CYS A 143 -0.90 6.68 -13.94
CA CYS A 143 0.03 7.08 -12.86
C CYS A 143 0.22 5.92 -11.86
N PRO A 144 0.88 4.81 -12.25
CA PRO A 144 0.98 3.62 -11.40
C PRO A 144 1.79 3.86 -10.11
N GLU A 145 2.80 4.73 -10.13
CA GLU A 145 3.61 5.06 -8.94
C GLU A 145 2.81 5.87 -7.90
N GLN A 146 1.99 6.83 -8.34
CA GLN A 146 1.10 7.60 -7.46
C GLN A 146 0.03 6.71 -6.85
N LEU A 147 -0.60 5.84 -7.66
CA LEU A 147 -1.57 4.86 -7.18
C LEU A 147 -0.94 3.88 -6.18
N MET A 148 0.27 3.39 -6.43
CA MET A 148 0.98 2.53 -5.49
C MET A 148 1.30 3.25 -4.18
N THR A 149 1.64 4.53 -4.23
CA THR A 149 1.89 5.36 -3.04
C THR A 149 0.60 5.61 -2.24
N ALA A 150 -0.53 5.82 -2.91
CA ALA A 150 -1.84 5.89 -2.26
C ALA A 150 -2.27 4.55 -1.63
N ILE A 151 -2.02 3.43 -2.31
CA ILE A 151 -2.23 2.09 -1.75
C ILE A 151 -1.35 1.90 -0.52
N LEU A 152 -0.07 2.28 -0.59
CA LEU A 152 0.88 2.19 0.53
C LEU A 152 0.38 2.94 1.75
N ALA A 153 -0.06 4.18 1.55
CA ALA A 153 -0.58 5.06 2.60
C ALA A 153 -1.75 4.45 3.38
N HIS A 154 -2.60 3.64 2.73
CA HIS A 154 -3.72 2.96 3.39
C HIS A 154 -3.39 1.53 3.84
N VAL A 155 -2.58 0.79 3.09
CA VAL A 155 -2.28 -0.63 3.36
C VAL A 155 -1.10 -0.79 4.32
N HIS A 156 -0.28 0.24 4.51
CA HIS A 156 0.87 0.37 5.41
C HIS A 156 2.06 -0.57 5.10
N TYR A 157 1.80 -1.77 4.59
CA TYR A 157 2.79 -2.79 4.28
C TYR A 157 2.88 -3.03 2.79
N LEU A 158 4.02 -2.66 2.20
CA LEU A 158 4.42 -3.10 0.87
C LEU A 158 5.91 -3.46 0.89
N PRO A 159 6.35 -4.42 0.07
CA PRO A 159 7.76 -4.68 -0.13
C PRO A 159 8.52 -3.44 -0.62
N SER A 160 9.70 -3.18 -0.05
CA SER A 160 10.50 -1.98 -0.34
C SER A 160 11.01 -1.94 -1.80
N ASN A 161 11.17 -3.10 -2.43
CA ASN A 161 11.58 -3.26 -3.83
C ASN A 161 10.54 -2.79 -4.85
N TRP A 162 9.29 -2.54 -4.44
CA TRP A 162 8.22 -2.09 -5.34
C TRP A 162 8.28 -0.59 -5.63
N LYS A 163 8.83 0.20 -4.70
CA LYS A 163 8.93 1.66 -4.86
C LYS A 163 9.82 1.99 -6.07
N ASN A 164 9.37 2.91 -6.93
CA ASN A 164 10.01 3.29 -8.21
C ASN A 164 10.00 2.18 -9.29
N ARG A 165 9.36 1.03 -9.04
CA ARG A 165 9.21 -0.09 -9.97
C ARG A 165 7.75 -0.51 -10.12
N ALA A 166 6.80 0.33 -9.70
CA ALA A 166 5.38 0.01 -9.68
C ALA A 166 4.84 -0.22 -11.10
N HIS A 167 5.44 0.38 -12.13
CA HIS A 167 5.08 0.16 -13.55
C HIS A 167 5.50 -1.20 -14.12
N THR A 168 6.24 -2.02 -13.38
CA THR A 168 6.76 -3.30 -13.89
C THR A 168 5.78 -4.46 -13.74
N VAL A 169 5.82 -5.42 -14.68
CA VAL A 169 4.97 -6.62 -14.66
C VAL A 169 5.27 -7.52 -13.45
N ALA A 170 6.52 -7.50 -12.95
CA ALA A 170 6.91 -8.25 -11.75
C ALA A 170 6.12 -7.78 -10.53
N VAL A 171 6.10 -6.47 -10.26
CA VAL A 171 5.36 -5.88 -9.13
C VAL A 171 3.86 -6.12 -9.28
N ARG A 172 3.31 -5.96 -10.49
CA ARG A 172 1.91 -6.28 -10.79
C ARG A 172 1.56 -7.72 -10.38
N LYS A 173 2.37 -8.70 -10.77
CA LYS A 173 2.10 -10.13 -10.50
C LYS A 173 2.18 -10.44 -9.00
N GLU A 174 3.13 -9.84 -8.28
CA GLU A 174 3.22 -10.00 -6.83
C GLU A 174 2.02 -9.33 -6.12
N PHE A 175 1.58 -8.16 -6.60
CA PHE A 175 0.40 -7.49 -6.08
C PHE A 175 -0.91 -8.26 -6.36
N GLU A 176 -1.03 -8.91 -7.53
CA GLU A 176 -2.16 -9.78 -7.87
C GLU A 176 -2.34 -10.95 -6.87
N ASN A 177 -1.27 -11.40 -6.20
CA ASN A 177 -1.38 -12.39 -5.13
C ASN A 177 -2.06 -11.84 -3.86
N LEU A 178 -1.89 -10.54 -3.57
CA LEU A 178 -2.56 -9.84 -2.47
C LEU A 178 -3.99 -9.44 -2.86
N PHE A 179 -4.19 -9.03 -4.11
CA PHE A 179 -5.44 -8.50 -4.64
C PHE A 179 -5.87 -9.26 -5.91
N GLN A 180 -6.56 -10.39 -5.68
CA GLN A 180 -6.92 -11.34 -6.73
C GLN A 180 -8.33 -11.11 -7.27
N PHE A 181 -8.64 -11.68 -8.45
CA PHE A 181 -10.01 -11.72 -8.95
C PHE A 181 -10.91 -12.57 -8.04
N LYS A 182 -12.16 -12.14 -7.86
CA LYS A 182 -13.15 -12.88 -7.07
C LYS A 182 -13.42 -14.27 -7.65
N ALA A 183 -13.46 -14.40 -8.98
CA ALA A 183 -13.56 -15.71 -9.64
C ALA A 183 -12.41 -16.65 -9.24
N GLY A 184 -11.17 -16.14 -9.22
CA GLY A 184 -9.99 -16.90 -8.79
C GLY A 184 -10.04 -17.28 -7.31
N TYR A 185 -10.48 -16.36 -6.45
CA TYR A 185 -10.73 -16.63 -5.03
C TYR A 185 -11.72 -17.79 -4.83
N LEU A 186 -12.85 -17.78 -5.53
CA LEU A 186 -13.88 -18.83 -5.41
C LEU A 186 -13.41 -20.17 -5.97
N LEU A 187 -12.65 -20.17 -7.07
CA LEU A 187 -12.07 -21.39 -7.63
C LEU A 187 -11.06 -22.02 -6.64
N ASN A 188 -10.27 -21.20 -5.97
CA ASN A 188 -9.36 -21.65 -4.92
C ASN A 188 -10.13 -22.27 -3.73
N GLU A 189 -11.28 -21.72 -3.34
CA GLU A 189 -12.12 -22.33 -2.30
C GLU A 189 -12.70 -23.68 -2.72
N ILE A 190 -13.15 -23.82 -3.97
CA ILE A 190 -13.67 -25.10 -4.50
C ILE A 190 -12.58 -26.17 -4.52
N VAL A 191 -11.35 -25.81 -4.90
CA VAL A 191 -10.22 -26.74 -5.00
C VAL A 191 -9.55 -27.00 -3.63
N SER A 192 -9.77 -26.12 -2.65
CA SER A 192 -9.14 -26.17 -1.33
C SER A 192 -9.24 -27.53 -0.60
N PRO A 193 -10.41 -28.21 -0.53
CA PRO A 193 -10.53 -29.50 0.15
C PRO A 193 -9.64 -30.60 -0.47
N LEU A 194 -9.36 -30.51 -1.77
CA LEU A 194 -8.52 -31.48 -2.47
C LEU A 194 -7.03 -31.21 -2.19
N VAL A 195 -6.61 -29.94 -2.15
CA VAL A 195 -5.20 -29.56 -2.02
C VAL A 195 -4.71 -29.55 -0.56
N THR A 196 -5.57 -29.15 0.38
CA THR A 196 -5.27 -29.05 1.81
C THR A 196 -4.60 -30.30 2.42
N PRO A 197 -5.09 -31.54 2.22
CA PRO A 197 -4.44 -32.72 2.79
C PRO A 197 -2.99 -32.92 2.30
N PHE A 198 -2.71 -32.58 1.04
CA PHE A 198 -1.36 -32.67 0.47
C PHE A 198 -0.42 -31.61 1.07
N ILE A 199 -0.89 -30.37 1.24
CA ILE A 199 -0.12 -29.31 1.91
C ILE A 199 0.20 -29.72 3.35
N LEU A 200 -0.78 -30.22 4.10
CA LEU A 200 -0.57 -30.67 5.48
C LEU A 200 0.41 -31.84 5.58
N MET A 201 0.38 -32.76 4.61
CA MET A 201 1.21 -33.96 4.63
C MET A 201 2.65 -33.69 4.20
N PHE A 202 2.86 -32.93 3.13
CA PHE A 202 4.17 -32.77 2.50
C PHE A 202 4.86 -31.44 2.83
N VAL A 203 4.10 -30.36 3.06
CA VAL A 203 4.68 -29.03 3.32
C VAL A 203 4.76 -28.72 4.81
N PHE A 204 3.67 -28.96 5.55
CA PHE A 204 3.61 -28.58 6.97
C PHE A 204 4.37 -29.54 7.89
N ARG A 205 4.31 -30.85 7.60
CA ARG A 205 4.98 -31.89 8.39
C ARG A 205 6.50 -31.65 8.55
N PRO A 206 7.31 -31.44 7.49
CA PRO A 206 8.74 -31.24 7.65
C PRO A 206 9.08 -29.97 8.45
N LYS A 207 8.21 -28.94 8.41
CA LYS A 207 8.39 -27.69 9.15
C LYS A 207 7.91 -27.74 10.61
N SER A 208 7.43 -28.89 11.10
CA SER A 208 6.92 -29.03 12.47
C SER A 208 7.95 -28.67 13.55
N LEU A 209 9.23 -28.98 13.34
CA LEU A 209 10.30 -28.62 14.28
C LEU A 209 10.49 -27.10 14.37
N GLU A 210 10.44 -26.40 13.23
CA GLU A 210 10.53 -24.93 13.17
C GLU A 210 9.34 -24.29 13.88
N LEU A 211 8.13 -24.83 13.70
CA LEU A 211 6.93 -24.34 14.39
C LEU A 211 7.04 -24.50 15.91
N VAL A 212 7.50 -25.66 16.40
CA VAL A 212 7.71 -25.88 17.85
C VAL A 212 8.79 -24.94 18.39
N LYS A 213 9.89 -24.74 17.64
CA LYS A 213 10.92 -23.75 17.99
C LYS A 213 10.34 -22.35 18.04
N PHE A 214 9.49 -21.97 17.08
CA PHE A 214 8.82 -20.68 17.05
C PHE A 214 7.94 -20.48 18.29
N PHE A 215 7.06 -21.43 18.63
CA PHE A 215 6.23 -21.33 19.84
C PHE A 215 7.06 -21.27 21.12
N ARG A 216 8.17 -22.01 21.19
CA ARG A 216 9.06 -21.97 22.37
C ARG A 216 9.79 -20.62 22.51
N SER A 217 10.27 -20.06 21.40
CA SER A 217 11.08 -18.83 21.41
C SER A 217 10.24 -17.55 21.47
N PHE A 218 9.04 -17.56 20.89
CA PHE A 218 8.19 -16.37 20.71
C PHE A 218 6.89 -16.41 21.52
N THR A 219 6.81 -17.19 22.60
CA THR A 219 5.71 -17.12 23.57
C THR A 219 6.17 -16.43 24.85
N VAL A 220 5.42 -15.42 25.30
CA VAL A 220 5.68 -14.69 26.55
C VAL A 220 4.42 -14.65 27.39
N SER A 221 4.56 -14.91 28.70
CA SER A 221 3.45 -14.81 29.65
C SER A 221 3.29 -13.37 30.15
N VAL A 222 2.18 -12.73 29.80
CA VAL A 222 1.82 -11.38 30.24
C VAL A 222 0.83 -11.47 31.41
N LYS A 223 1.10 -10.72 32.48
CA LYS A 223 0.23 -10.67 33.66
C LYS A 223 -1.17 -10.17 33.28
N GLY A 224 -2.21 -10.91 33.65
CA GLY A 224 -3.61 -10.56 33.38
C GLY A 224 -4.17 -11.07 32.04
N VAL A 225 -3.32 -11.47 31.08
CA VAL A 225 -3.75 -11.99 29.77
C VAL A 225 -3.40 -13.47 29.60
N GLY A 226 -2.20 -13.87 30.04
CA GLY A 226 -1.68 -15.23 29.85
C GLY A 226 -0.57 -15.29 28.79
N ASN A 227 -0.43 -16.45 28.14
CA ASN A 227 0.60 -16.70 27.13
C ASN A 227 0.21 -16.06 25.80
N VAL A 228 1.00 -15.08 25.35
CA VAL A 228 0.79 -14.35 24.11
C VAL A 228 2.02 -14.43 23.21
N CYS A 229 1.82 -14.12 21.93
CA CYS A 229 2.92 -13.99 20.97
C CYS A 229 3.84 -12.82 21.37
N SER A 230 5.16 -13.02 21.34
CA SER A 230 6.12 -12.00 21.74
C SER A 230 6.09 -10.77 20.84
N PHE A 231 5.76 -10.92 19.55
CA PHE A 231 5.60 -9.80 18.61
C PHE A 231 4.37 -8.94 18.93
N ALA A 232 3.32 -9.54 19.52
CA ALA A 232 2.11 -8.83 19.91
C ALA A 232 2.30 -7.89 21.10
N GLN A 233 3.48 -7.90 21.75
CA GLN A 233 3.84 -6.92 22.78
C GLN A 233 4.29 -5.58 22.20
N LEU A 234 4.47 -5.48 20.88
CA LEU A 234 4.88 -4.25 20.18
C LEU A 234 6.23 -3.71 20.70
N ASP A 235 7.13 -4.60 21.12
CA ASP A 235 8.45 -4.25 21.66
C ASP A 235 9.48 -4.07 20.53
N VAL A 236 9.71 -2.79 20.19
CA VAL A 236 10.63 -2.34 19.14
C VAL A 236 12.09 -2.70 19.45
N ARG A 237 12.50 -2.82 20.72
CA ARG A 237 13.89 -3.15 21.05
C ARG A 237 14.21 -4.62 20.81
N LYS A 238 13.23 -5.49 21.02
CA LYS A 238 13.40 -6.94 20.92
C LYS A 238 13.09 -7.49 19.53
N HIS A 239 12.08 -6.93 18.85
CA HIS A 239 11.61 -7.40 17.54
C HIS A 239 11.60 -6.32 16.45
N GLY A 240 12.02 -5.09 16.74
CA GLY A 240 12.10 -4.06 15.72
C GLY A 240 13.21 -4.33 14.72
N ASN A 241 13.05 -3.77 13.53
CA ASN A 241 14.03 -3.82 12.47
C ASN A 241 14.94 -2.57 12.56
N PRO A 242 16.27 -2.72 12.71
CA PRO A 242 17.18 -1.58 12.81
C PRO A 242 17.12 -0.64 11.60
N ASP A 243 16.79 -1.15 10.40
CA ASP A 243 16.73 -0.33 9.19
C ASP A 243 15.56 0.68 9.20
N TRP A 244 14.53 0.40 10.02
CA TRP A 244 13.33 1.22 10.22
C TRP A 244 13.45 2.19 11.40
N GLN A 245 14.57 2.12 12.13
CA GLN A 245 14.84 2.95 13.29
C GLN A 245 15.80 4.08 12.93
N LEU A 246 15.77 5.14 13.73
CA LEU A 246 16.71 6.24 13.57
C LEU A 246 18.14 5.81 13.92
N PRO A 247 19.17 6.23 13.17
CA PRO A 247 20.55 5.91 13.48
C PRO A 247 20.95 6.50 14.83
N THR A 248 20.90 5.72 15.91
CA THR A 248 21.38 6.18 17.22
C THR A 248 22.91 6.07 17.25
N PRO A 249 23.66 7.14 17.59
CA PRO A 249 25.12 7.13 17.56
C PRO A 249 25.80 6.17 18.56
N ASN A 250 25.06 5.51 19.46
CA ASN A 250 25.64 4.70 20.55
C ASN A 250 25.20 3.24 20.65
N THR A 251 24.50 2.68 19.66
CA THR A 251 24.05 1.29 19.74
C THR A 251 24.83 0.37 18.79
N LYS A 252 26.09 0.08 19.12
CA LYS A 252 26.75 -1.15 18.64
C LYS A 252 26.09 -2.35 19.33
N GLN A 253 24.90 -2.76 18.91
CA GLN A 253 24.36 -4.04 19.32
C GLN A 253 25.15 -5.15 18.60
N LYS A 254 26.17 -5.69 19.29
CA LYS A 254 26.68 -7.04 19.07
C LYS A 254 25.54 -8.03 19.38
N GLY A 255 24.66 -8.26 18.41
CA GLY A 255 23.81 -9.44 18.37
C GLY A 255 24.56 -10.57 17.67
N ASN A 256 24.59 -11.76 18.26
CA ASN A 256 25.23 -12.95 17.68
C ASN A 256 24.84 -13.13 16.20
N VAL A 257 25.88 -13.28 15.36
CA VAL A 257 25.87 -13.27 13.89
C VAL A 257 25.16 -14.50 13.26
N GLU A 258 24.54 -15.38 14.05
CA GLU A 258 24.00 -16.64 13.55
C GLU A 258 22.48 -16.64 13.26
N ASP A 259 21.73 -15.59 13.68
CA ASP A 259 20.25 -15.51 13.50
C ASP A 259 19.79 -14.31 12.63
N SER A 260 20.71 -13.49 12.12
CA SER A 260 20.39 -12.23 11.44
C SER A 260 19.88 -12.40 10.00
N THR A 261 20.29 -13.45 9.29
CA THR A 261 19.89 -13.68 7.89
C THR A 261 18.42 -14.08 7.71
N THR A 262 17.76 -14.59 8.75
CA THR A 262 16.33 -14.95 8.70
C THR A 262 15.43 -13.86 9.30
N LYS A 263 15.97 -13.00 10.17
CA LYS A 263 15.24 -11.89 10.80
C LYS A 263 15.07 -10.67 9.87
N SER A 264 16.02 -10.40 8.98
CA SER A 264 15.98 -9.20 8.12
C SER A 264 14.94 -9.27 7.00
N VAL A 265 14.50 -10.46 6.57
CA VAL A 265 13.63 -10.62 5.40
C VAL A 265 12.13 -10.61 5.77
N MET A 266 11.77 -10.89 7.03
CA MET A 266 10.35 -11.06 7.42
C MET A 266 9.71 -9.84 8.08
N ASP A 267 10.48 -8.85 8.52
CA ASP A 267 9.96 -7.72 9.30
C ASP A 267 10.13 -6.40 8.52
N ASN A 268 9.22 -6.17 7.56
CA ASN A 268 9.06 -4.90 6.83
C ASN A 268 8.52 -3.79 7.76
N GLY A 269 9.19 -3.55 8.88
CA GLY A 269 8.78 -2.59 9.90
C GLY A 269 7.45 -2.95 10.58
N LYS A 270 7.11 -4.24 10.70
CA LYS A 270 5.78 -4.66 11.15
C LYS A 270 5.52 -4.27 12.59
N THR A 271 6.53 -4.43 13.45
CA THR A 271 6.48 -4.06 14.86
C THR A 271 6.30 -2.54 15.03
N GLU A 272 7.08 -1.73 14.32
CA GLU A 272 7.06 -0.26 14.36
C GLU A 272 5.73 0.31 13.88
N LEU A 273 5.27 -0.12 12.70
CA LEU A 273 3.99 0.33 12.13
C LEU A 273 2.80 -0.16 12.97
N SER A 274 2.88 -1.36 13.54
CA SER A 274 1.84 -1.86 14.48
C SER A 274 1.80 -1.04 15.76
N LEU A 275 2.95 -0.63 16.29
CA LEU A 275 3.02 0.22 17.48
C LEU A 275 2.37 1.57 17.22
N ILE A 276 2.76 2.26 16.15
CA ILE A 276 2.19 3.58 15.78
C ILE A 276 0.68 3.45 15.62
N ARG A 277 0.21 2.51 14.80
CA ARG A 277 -1.22 2.28 14.60
C ARG A 277 -1.95 2.05 15.92
N PHE A 278 -1.42 1.17 16.77
CA PHE A 278 -2.07 0.82 18.03
C PHE A 278 -2.20 2.02 18.96
N THR A 279 -1.18 2.88 19.03
CA THR A 279 -1.23 4.14 19.79
C THR A 279 -2.23 5.15 19.24
N LEU A 280 -2.34 5.26 17.91
CA LEU A 280 -3.28 6.17 17.27
C LEU A 280 -4.74 5.73 17.44
N THR A 281 -5.00 4.43 17.35
CA THR A 281 -6.34 3.86 17.53
C THR A 281 -6.78 3.83 19.00
N ASN A 282 -5.85 3.65 19.94
CA ASN A 282 -6.14 3.49 21.37
C ASN A 282 -5.45 4.57 22.22
N PRO A 283 -5.97 5.81 22.25
CA PRO A 283 -5.33 6.92 22.98
C PRO A 283 -5.31 6.75 24.51
N GLU A 284 -6.21 5.94 25.08
CA GLU A 284 -6.22 5.66 26.53
C GLU A 284 -5.17 4.62 26.95
N TRP A 285 -4.52 3.98 25.98
CA TRP A 285 -3.50 2.98 26.26
C TRP A 285 -2.21 3.64 26.74
N LYS A 286 -1.74 3.22 27.93
CA LYS A 286 -0.46 3.68 28.48
C LYS A 286 0.68 2.87 27.87
N ALA A 287 1.34 3.45 26.88
CA ALA A 287 2.49 2.83 26.23
C ALA A 287 3.67 2.62 27.21
N PRO A 288 4.43 1.52 27.09
CA PRO A 288 5.67 1.30 27.83
C PRO A 288 6.70 2.41 27.56
N PRO A 289 7.64 2.69 28.48
CA PRO A 289 8.62 3.78 28.33
C PRO A 289 9.47 3.63 27.07
N ASP A 290 9.85 2.41 26.70
CA ASP A 290 10.65 2.13 25.49
C ASP A 290 9.88 2.48 24.21
N ALA A 291 8.56 2.24 24.18
CA ALA A 291 7.69 2.59 23.06
C ALA A 291 7.48 4.10 22.96
N VAL A 292 7.31 4.79 24.11
CA VAL A 292 7.18 6.25 24.17
C VAL A 292 8.45 6.94 23.66
N ASN A 293 9.64 6.46 24.08
CA ASN A 293 10.91 7.00 23.60
C ASN A 293 11.02 6.88 22.08
N PHE A 294 10.76 5.70 21.53
CA PHE A 294 10.78 5.49 20.07
C PHE A 294 9.82 6.43 19.32
N LEU A 295 8.59 6.59 19.82
CA LEU A 295 7.60 7.48 19.20
C LEU A 295 8.03 8.95 19.28
N ASN A 296 8.62 9.38 20.39
CA ASN A 296 9.15 10.73 20.55
C ASN A 296 10.35 10.98 19.64
N ASP A 297 11.28 10.03 19.54
CA ASP A 297 12.45 10.12 18.66
C ASP A 297 12.02 10.31 17.20
N ILE A 298 11.03 9.54 16.73
CA ILE A 298 10.47 9.68 15.36
C ILE A 298 9.84 11.05 15.16
N ARG A 299 9.04 11.52 16.12
CA ARG A 299 8.35 12.81 16.01
C ARG A 299 9.34 13.98 16.03
N GLU A 300 10.30 13.96 16.94
CA GLU A 300 11.34 14.99 17.06
C GLU A 300 12.19 15.03 15.80
N HIS A 301 12.59 13.87 15.27
CA HIS A 301 13.33 13.79 14.02
C HIS A 301 12.52 14.31 12.83
N ALA A 302 11.25 13.93 12.71
CA ALA A 302 10.38 14.46 11.64
C ALA A 302 10.23 15.98 11.72
N ALA A 303 10.07 16.54 12.93
CA ALA A 303 9.98 17.98 13.15
C ALA A 303 11.31 18.71 12.87
N GLU A 304 12.44 18.12 13.25
CA GLU A 304 13.77 18.66 12.99
C GLU A 304 14.12 18.63 11.50
N GLU A 305 13.84 17.53 10.79
CA GLU A 305 14.02 17.42 9.34
C GLU A 305 13.20 18.46 8.60
N LEU A 306 11.95 18.67 9.00
CA LEU A 306 11.09 19.67 8.38
C LEU A 306 11.62 21.09 8.60
N ARG A 307 12.12 21.41 9.80
CA ARG A 307 12.78 22.69 10.10
C ARG A 307 14.05 22.88 9.28
N ASN A 308 14.87 21.84 9.14
CA ASN A 308 16.15 21.89 8.42
C ASN A 308 15.95 22.00 6.90
N ALA A 309 14.94 21.33 6.34
CA ALA A 309 14.59 21.41 4.92
C ALA A 309 14.23 22.85 4.50
N LEU A 310 13.57 23.62 5.38
CA LEU A 310 13.21 25.02 5.13
C LEU A 310 14.41 26.00 5.18
N ILE A 311 15.53 25.58 5.78
CA ILE A 311 16.75 26.41 5.93
C ILE A 311 17.75 26.11 4.80
N LYS A 312 17.82 24.85 4.34
CA LYS A 312 18.75 24.39 3.31
C LYS A 312 18.06 24.17 1.95
N ASP A 313 17.56 25.23 1.32
CA ASP A 313 17.02 25.20 -0.06
C ASP A 313 18.11 25.02 -1.16
N THR A 314 19.33 24.58 -0.81
CA THR A 314 20.51 24.61 -1.71
C THR A 314 21.06 23.25 -2.14
N ASP A 315 20.65 22.14 -1.51
CA ASP A 315 21.07 20.79 -1.92
C ASP A 315 19.90 20.05 -2.60
N ASN A 316 20.12 19.55 -3.81
CA ASN A 316 19.16 18.85 -4.70
C ASN A 316 18.52 17.56 -4.13
N LYS A 317 18.64 17.25 -2.83
CA LYS A 317 18.04 16.06 -2.20
C LYS A 317 16.92 16.47 -1.26
N THR A 318 15.67 16.17 -1.65
CA THR A 318 14.48 16.36 -0.81
C THR A 318 14.58 15.53 0.47
N SER A 319 14.27 16.12 1.62
CA SER A 319 14.20 15.40 2.89
C SER A 319 13.07 14.35 2.87
N PRO A 320 13.20 13.22 3.59
CA PRO A 320 12.20 12.15 3.57
C PRO A 320 10.84 12.62 4.08
N ILE A 321 10.78 13.53 5.05
CA ILE A 321 9.51 14.12 5.50
C ILE A 321 8.86 15.00 4.41
N THR A 322 9.64 15.78 3.67
CA THR A 322 9.10 16.60 2.56
C THR A 322 8.58 15.73 1.41
N GLU A 323 9.27 14.65 1.06
CA GLU A 323 8.78 13.68 0.05
C GLU A 323 7.47 13.01 0.52
N SER A 324 7.38 12.71 1.83
CA SER A 324 6.19 12.12 2.44
C SER A 324 5.00 13.08 2.40
N LEU A 325 5.20 14.36 2.73
CA LEU A 325 4.14 15.38 2.72
C LEU A 325 3.67 15.70 1.30
N ILE A 326 4.58 15.76 0.33
CA ILE A 326 4.21 15.89 -1.09
C ILE A 326 3.35 14.70 -1.51
N SER A 327 3.84 13.48 -1.26
CA SER A 327 3.14 12.25 -1.61
C SER A 327 1.77 12.18 -0.95
N PHE A 328 1.68 12.53 0.33
CA PHE A 328 0.46 12.57 1.11
C PHE A 328 -0.57 13.56 0.52
N GLY A 329 -0.13 14.75 0.13
CA GLY A 329 -1.00 15.74 -0.49
C GLY A 329 -1.54 15.33 -1.87
N THR A 330 -0.86 14.43 -2.59
CA THR A 330 -1.31 13.96 -3.93
C THR A 330 -2.35 12.84 -3.90
N ILE A 331 -2.70 12.30 -2.73
CA ILE A 331 -3.58 11.13 -2.63
C ILE A 331 -5.05 11.50 -2.78
N ASP A 332 -5.49 12.55 -2.08
CA ASP A 332 -6.87 13.02 -2.09
C ASP A 332 -6.94 14.51 -1.71
N ALA A 333 -8.02 15.19 -2.09
CA ALA A 333 -8.25 16.60 -1.81
C ALA A 333 -8.26 16.90 -0.30
N GLU A 334 -8.78 15.98 0.51
CA GLU A 334 -8.77 16.09 1.98
C GLU A 334 -7.33 16.09 2.52
N TYR A 335 -6.47 15.19 2.04
CA TYR A 335 -5.07 15.12 2.44
C TYR A 335 -4.25 16.31 1.94
N SER A 336 -4.56 16.84 0.75
CA SER A 336 -3.94 18.07 0.23
C SER A 336 -4.16 19.28 1.15
N SER A 337 -5.39 19.42 1.67
CA SER A 337 -5.71 20.49 2.62
C SER A 337 -4.92 20.39 3.93
N LEU A 338 -4.75 19.16 4.45
CA LEU A 338 -3.96 18.89 5.65
C LEU A 338 -2.46 19.14 5.40
N ALA A 339 -1.91 18.67 4.28
CA ALA A 339 -0.52 18.88 3.91
C ALA A 339 -0.19 20.38 3.81
N THR A 340 -1.03 21.13 3.08
CA THR A 340 -0.88 22.58 2.91
C THR A 340 -0.94 23.31 4.26
N SER A 341 -1.80 22.84 5.16
CA SER A 341 -1.93 23.44 6.48
C SER A 341 -0.72 23.20 7.38
N VAL A 342 -0.09 22.01 7.31
CA VAL A 342 1.19 21.73 8.01
C VAL A 342 2.30 22.66 7.50
N PHE A 343 2.39 22.84 6.18
CA PHE A 343 3.37 23.78 5.60
C PHE A 343 3.12 25.23 6.02
N ASN A 344 1.85 25.67 6.02
CA ASN A 344 1.50 27.02 6.46
C ASN A 344 1.84 27.28 7.93
N ALA A 345 1.56 26.33 8.82
CA ALA A 345 1.90 26.44 10.24
C ALA A 345 3.42 26.62 10.45
N HIS A 346 4.23 25.85 9.72
CA HIS A 346 5.69 25.95 9.81
C HIS A 346 6.26 27.20 9.12
N ASN A 347 5.61 27.72 8.07
CA ASN A 347 5.98 29.00 7.46
C ASN A 347 5.72 30.18 8.40
N VAL A 348 4.63 30.16 9.18
CA VAL A 348 4.37 31.16 10.22
C VAL A 348 5.45 31.10 11.30
N GLN A 349 5.83 29.90 11.75
CA GLN A 349 6.92 29.73 12.71
C GLN A 349 8.28 30.21 12.17
N ARG A 350 8.56 29.98 10.88
CA ARG A 350 9.73 30.53 10.17
C ARG A 350 9.72 32.06 10.16
N ALA A 351 8.58 32.67 9.86
CA ALA A 351 8.42 34.12 9.85
C ALA A 351 8.65 34.72 11.25
N GLU A 352 8.18 34.07 12.32
CA GLU A 352 8.43 34.50 13.70
C GLU A 352 9.90 34.35 14.11
N LEU A 353 10.57 33.26 13.74
CA LEU A 353 12.00 33.04 13.99
C LEU A 353 12.88 34.08 13.26
N LEU A 354 12.56 34.39 12.00
CA LEU A 354 13.24 35.46 11.27
C LEU A 354 12.97 36.83 11.90
N THR A 355 11.74 37.12 12.31
CA THR A 355 11.39 38.39 12.97
C THR A 355 12.06 38.55 14.32
N SER A 356 12.23 37.46 15.09
CA SER A 356 12.94 37.47 16.37
C SER A 356 14.46 37.63 16.19
N SER A 357 15.05 37.00 15.17
CA SER A 357 16.46 37.18 14.78
C SER A 357 16.73 38.62 14.32
N ILE A 358 15.81 39.19 13.53
CA ILE A 358 15.86 40.60 13.11
C ILE A 358 15.71 41.53 14.32
N LYS A 359 14.78 41.26 15.25
CA LYS A 359 14.63 42.04 16.50
C LYS A 359 15.87 41.96 17.40
N GLN A 360 16.57 40.82 17.46
CA GLN A 360 17.84 40.69 18.18
C GLN A 360 18.97 41.47 17.48
N SER A 361 19.04 41.46 16.14
CA SER A 361 20.01 42.29 15.40
C SER A 361 19.74 43.80 15.51
N ILE A 362 18.47 44.21 15.64
CA ILE A 362 18.07 45.62 15.80
C ILE A 362 18.41 46.13 17.21
N ASN A 363 18.42 45.26 18.23
CA ASN A 363 18.76 45.65 19.60
C ASN A 363 20.27 45.86 19.85
N GLN A 364 21.15 45.43 18.93
CA GLN A 364 22.59 45.70 19.01
C GLN A 364 23.04 46.99 18.30
N ASN A 365 22.17 47.62 17.50
CA ASN A 365 22.49 48.87 16.80
C ASN A 365 21.55 50.00 17.23
N LYS A 366 21.79 50.53 18.44
CA LYS A 366 21.36 51.87 18.81
C LYS A 366 22.57 52.78 18.87
N TYR A 367 22.96 53.38 17.75
CA TYR A 367 23.41 54.78 17.65
C TYR A 367 23.58 55.19 16.17
N TYR A 368 23.04 56.38 15.85
CA TYR A 368 23.06 57.15 14.58
C TYR A 368 22.02 56.87 13.48
N ASP A 369 20.96 57.68 13.55
CA ASP A 369 20.38 58.59 12.54
C ASP A 369 20.07 58.13 11.08
N ARG A 370 18.76 57.93 10.86
CA ARG A 370 17.86 58.63 9.91
C ARG A 370 17.97 58.47 8.38
N LYS A 371 16.77 58.14 7.84
CA LYS A 371 16.22 58.26 6.47
C LYS A 371 16.69 57.24 5.44
N TYR A 372 16.00 56.10 5.39
CA TYR A 372 15.57 55.44 4.14
C TYR A 372 14.26 54.70 4.44
N HIS A 373 13.25 54.85 3.57
CA HIS A 373 12.09 53.97 3.56
C HIS A 373 12.47 52.68 2.83
N PRO A 374 12.38 51.49 3.44
CA PRO A 374 12.20 50.27 2.68
C PRO A 374 10.70 49.97 2.61
N THR A 375 10.17 49.92 1.39
CA THR A 375 8.97 49.14 1.09
C THR A 375 9.15 47.72 1.61
N PRO A 376 8.16 47.12 2.30
CA PRO A 376 8.26 45.71 2.67
C PRO A 376 8.13 44.88 1.40
N ASN A 377 9.26 44.48 0.83
CA ASN A 377 9.27 43.34 -0.08
C ASN A 377 8.88 42.12 0.75
N ILE A 378 7.66 41.66 0.52
CA ILE A 378 7.17 40.34 0.90
C ILE A 378 8.26 39.33 0.47
N PRO A 379 8.71 38.42 1.34
CA PRO A 379 9.67 37.40 0.93
C PRO A 379 9.05 36.61 -0.22
N GLN A 380 9.78 36.53 -1.33
CA GLN A 380 9.42 35.74 -2.49
C GLN A 380 9.12 34.30 -2.03
N THR A 381 7.98 33.78 -2.47
CA THR A 381 7.52 32.40 -2.32
C THR A 381 8.70 31.42 -2.44
N SER A 382 8.88 30.55 -1.45
CA SER A 382 9.97 29.57 -1.46
C SER A 382 9.93 28.71 -2.73
N GLY A 383 11.08 28.29 -3.27
CA GLY A 383 11.12 27.43 -4.46
C GLY A 383 10.36 26.11 -4.28
N PHE A 384 10.26 25.64 -3.04
CA PHE A 384 9.45 24.49 -2.63
C PHE A 384 7.94 24.76 -2.70
N GLU A 385 7.48 25.96 -2.33
CA GLU A 385 6.07 26.39 -2.47
C GLU A 385 5.66 26.48 -3.95
N GLN A 386 6.59 26.90 -4.83
CA GLN A 386 6.37 26.84 -6.28
C GLN A 386 6.31 25.40 -6.82
N MET A 387 7.15 24.48 -6.31
CA MET A 387 7.06 23.04 -6.66
C MET A 387 5.75 22.40 -6.19
N LEU A 388 5.25 22.79 -5.02
CA LEU A 388 3.94 22.36 -4.51
C LEU A 388 2.79 22.96 -5.34
N GLN A 389 2.83 24.26 -5.65
CA GLN A 389 1.81 24.89 -6.51
C GLN A 389 1.80 24.32 -7.93
N GLN A 390 2.95 23.94 -8.49
CA GLN A 390 3.01 23.20 -9.75
C GLN A 390 2.43 21.79 -9.62
N SER A 391 2.82 21.05 -8.57
CA SER A 391 2.36 19.67 -8.36
C SER A 391 0.86 19.57 -8.03
N PHE A 392 0.32 20.51 -7.27
CA PHE A 392 -1.10 20.56 -6.89
C PHE A 392 -1.96 21.28 -7.95
N GLY A 393 -1.43 22.33 -8.60
CA GLY A 393 -2.14 23.13 -9.59
C GLY A 393 -2.36 22.45 -10.95
N GLU A 394 -1.50 21.50 -11.36
CA GLU A 394 -1.73 20.69 -12.57
C GLU A 394 -2.85 19.64 -12.40
N GLN A 395 -3.28 19.36 -11.16
CA GLN A 395 -4.28 18.31 -10.88
C GLN A 395 -5.69 18.83 -10.62
N GLU A 396 -5.87 20.04 -10.08
CA GLU A 396 -7.20 20.64 -9.89
C GLU A 396 -7.99 20.81 -11.22
N GLY A 397 -7.29 21.07 -12.33
CA GLY A 397 -7.90 21.14 -13.67
C GLY A 397 -8.26 19.77 -14.28
N ASN A 398 -7.63 18.69 -13.83
CA ASN A 398 -7.73 17.37 -14.45
C ASN A 398 -8.61 16.38 -13.67
N MET A 399 -8.74 16.52 -12.34
CA MET A 399 -9.56 15.64 -11.52
C MET A 399 -11.06 16.01 -11.52
N LEU A 400 -11.37 17.31 -11.63
CA LEU A 400 -12.74 17.85 -11.67
C LEU A 400 -13.56 17.41 -12.89
N ARG A 401 -12.94 16.79 -13.90
CA ARG A 401 -13.62 16.27 -15.10
C ARG A 401 -14.00 14.78 -15.00
N ILE A 402 -13.49 14.06 -13.99
CA ILE A 402 -13.65 12.60 -13.87
C ILE A 402 -14.95 12.22 -13.12
N GLN A 403 -15.64 13.19 -12.52
CA GLN A 403 -16.84 12.94 -11.71
C GLN A 403 -18.15 13.06 -12.50
N THR A 404 -18.22 12.45 -13.68
CA THR A 404 -19.49 12.33 -14.41
C THR A 404 -19.77 10.91 -14.89
N SER A 405 -20.93 10.40 -14.44
CA SER A 405 -21.64 9.22 -14.95
C SER A 405 -21.15 7.84 -14.49
N CYS A 406 -21.22 7.54 -13.18
CA CYS A 406 -21.67 6.24 -12.63
C CYS A 406 -21.82 6.18 -11.08
N ASP A 407 -21.57 7.26 -10.33
CA ASP A 407 -21.27 7.15 -8.89
C ASP A 407 -22.45 7.09 -7.89
N ASN A 408 -23.69 7.40 -8.28
CA ASN A 408 -24.77 7.50 -7.27
C ASN A 408 -25.14 6.17 -6.58
N SER A 409 -24.82 5.01 -7.15
CA SER A 409 -25.13 3.70 -6.54
C SER A 409 -24.02 3.24 -5.57
N LEU A 410 -22.76 3.52 -5.91
CA LEU A 410 -21.59 3.11 -5.11
C LEU A 410 -21.39 4.04 -3.90
N GLU A 411 -21.67 5.33 -4.05
CA GLU A 411 -21.58 6.32 -2.98
C GLU A 411 -22.58 6.06 -1.85
N ASN A 412 -23.78 5.58 -2.19
CA ASN A 412 -24.78 5.13 -1.22
C ASN A 412 -24.34 3.85 -0.48
N MET A 413 -23.61 2.94 -1.14
CA MET A 413 -22.98 1.77 -0.48
C MET A 413 -21.78 2.16 0.39
N ARG A 414 -21.03 3.21 0.03
CA ARG A 414 -19.97 3.82 0.85
C ARG A 414 -20.56 4.35 2.15
N LYS A 415 -21.66 5.11 2.09
CA LYS A 415 -22.39 5.61 3.27
C LYS A 415 -23.03 4.51 4.12
N LEU A 416 -23.53 3.45 3.51
CA LEU A 416 -24.21 2.35 4.23
C LEU A 416 -23.25 1.37 4.93
N ARG A 417 -21.97 1.29 4.53
CA ARG A 417 -20.95 0.46 5.23
C ARG A 417 -20.13 1.21 6.28
N ILE A 418 -20.18 2.55 6.30
CA ILE A 418 -19.46 3.40 7.25
C ILE A 418 -20.30 3.68 8.53
N SER A 419 -21.58 3.28 8.57
CA SER A 419 -22.52 3.70 9.62
C SER A 419 -22.50 2.89 10.93
N LYS A 420 -21.46 2.12 11.22
CA LYS A 420 -21.36 1.39 12.49
C LYS A 420 -20.05 1.71 13.24
N VAL A 421 -20.11 2.78 14.04
CA VAL A 421 -19.65 2.93 15.45
C VAL A 421 -18.21 2.41 15.70
N GLU A 422 -17.17 3.20 16.01
CA GLU A 422 -16.92 4.04 17.21
C GLU A 422 -15.78 5.06 16.95
N GLY A 423 -15.79 6.23 17.61
CA GLY A 423 -14.66 7.16 17.65
C GLY A 423 -15.00 8.55 18.18
N ARG A 424 -14.45 8.95 19.34
CA ARG A 424 -14.66 10.24 20.01
C ARG A 424 -13.92 11.41 19.31
N LEU A 425 -14.41 12.63 19.60
CA LEU A 425 -14.05 13.95 19.06
C LEU A 425 -12.65 14.52 19.38
N GLN A 426 -11.71 13.72 19.89
CA GLN A 426 -10.38 14.22 20.23
C GLN A 426 -9.33 13.18 19.83
N GLY A 427 -8.57 13.52 18.78
CA GLY A 427 -7.40 12.72 18.39
C GLY A 427 -6.35 12.71 19.51
N PRO A 428 -5.49 11.68 19.57
CA PRO A 428 -4.43 11.63 20.56
C PRO A 428 -3.54 12.87 20.44
N SER A 429 -3.19 13.49 21.57
CA SER A 429 -2.15 14.53 21.68
C SER A 429 -0.74 14.04 21.28
N GLU A 430 -0.65 12.77 20.88
CA GLU A 430 0.54 12.02 20.51
C GLU A 430 0.59 11.70 18.99
N ALA A 431 -0.28 12.27 18.17
CA ALA A 431 -0.22 12.10 16.71
C ALA A 431 0.99 12.83 16.07
N LEU A 432 1.54 12.28 14.98
CA LEU A 432 2.67 12.89 14.26
C LEU A 432 2.26 14.23 13.63
N LEU A 433 1.11 14.26 12.96
CA LEU A 433 0.44 15.45 12.47
C LEU A 433 0.18 16.47 13.58
N TYR A 434 -0.17 16.03 14.79
CA TYR A 434 -0.38 16.94 15.93
C TYR A 434 0.93 17.57 16.45
N ASN A 435 2.07 16.89 16.29
CA ASN A 435 3.38 17.46 16.64
C ASN A 435 3.90 18.39 15.52
N LEU A 436 3.66 18.05 14.26
CA LEU A 436 3.92 18.92 13.10
C LEU A 436 2.92 20.09 13.00
N TYR A 437 1.82 20.07 13.76
CA TYR A 437 0.76 21.05 13.69
C TYR A 437 0.06 21.22 15.04
N GLY A 438 0.19 22.41 15.66
CA GLY A 438 -0.71 22.83 16.75
C GLY A 438 -2.12 23.20 16.25
N ILE A 439 -2.98 22.23 15.91
CA ILE A 439 -4.24 22.47 15.15
C ILE A 439 -5.33 23.24 15.90
N ASP A 440 -5.87 24.28 15.25
CA ASP A 440 -7.19 24.89 15.49
C ASP A 440 -8.32 23.95 14.98
N SER A 441 -9.02 23.34 15.94
CA SER A 441 -10.10 22.33 15.91
C SER A 441 -11.28 22.39 14.91
N LYS A 442 -11.21 23.06 13.74
CA LYS A 442 -12.43 23.37 12.95
C LYS A 442 -12.69 22.58 11.66
N ILE A 443 -11.82 21.69 11.19
CA ILE A 443 -12.01 21.03 9.90
C ILE A 443 -11.69 19.54 10.00
N SER A 444 -12.65 18.70 9.59
CA SER A 444 -12.65 17.22 9.46
C SER A 444 -13.02 16.39 10.70
N ASN A 445 -13.64 15.22 10.46
CA ASN A 445 -14.03 14.28 11.50
C ASN A 445 -12.77 13.71 12.18
N PRO A 446 -12.80 13.40 13.48
CA PRO A 446 -11.64 12.89 14.22
C PRO A 446 -11.06 11.60 13.62
N ILE A 447 -11.90 10.76 13.01
CA ILE A 447 -11.51 9.48 12.39
C ILE A 447 -10.63 9.73 11.16
N ASP A 448 -10.96 10.72 10.34
CA ASP A 448 -10.21 11.07 9.13
C ASP A 448 -8.83 11.61 9.49
N ILE A 449 -8.70 12.28 10.64
CA ILE A 449 -7.43 12.76 11.18
C ILE A 449 -6.54 11.61 11.65
N THR A 450 -7.07 10.62 12.40
CA THR A 450 -6.26 9.46 12.83
C THR A 450 -5.77 8.63 11.64
N VAL A 451 -6.62 8.52 10.61
CA VAL A 451 -6.30 7.85 9.35
C VAL A 451 -5.21 8.62 8.59
N ALA A 452 -5.36 9.95 8.49
CA ALA A 452 -4.38 10.84 7.88
C ALA A 452 -3.03 10.79 8.59
N ASP A 453 -3.04 10.72 9.92
CA ASP A 453 -1.81 10.66 10.69
C ASP A 453 -1.08 9.33 10.49
N MET A 454 -1.83 8.24 10.45
CA MET A 454 -1.28 6.94 10.16
C MET A 454 -0.71 6.88 8.75
N SER A 455 -1.42 7.40 7.74
CA SER A 455 -0.93 7.39 6.36
C SER A 455 0.34 8.24 6.20
N LEU A 456 0.39 9.43 6.81
CA LEU A 456 1.62 10.24 6.81
C LEU A 456 2.77 9.53 7.52
N SER A 457 2.52 8.97 8.71
CA SER A 457 3.51 8.22 9.48
C SER A 457 4.05 7.01 8.71
N THR A 458 3.18 6.32 7.96
CA THR A 458 3.60 5.18 7.13
C THR A 458 4.50 5.62 5.98
N LEU A 459 4.10 6.66 5.23
CA LEU A 459 4.91 7.20 4.14
C LEU A 459 6.26 7.68 4.65
N TYR A 460 6.27 8.34 5.80
CA TYR A 460 7.49 8.81 6.45
C TYR A 460 8.44 7.67 6.81
N LEU A 461 7.95 6.64 7.50
CA LEU A 461 8.79 5.49 7.86
C LEU A 461 9.33 4.73 6.65
N HIS A 462 8.52 4.55 5.60
CA HIS A 462 8.99 3.92 4.36
C HIS A 462 10.07 4.76 3.66
N ASN A 463 9.93 6.09 3.67
CA ASN A 463 10.92 7.01 3.11
C ASN A 463 12.21 7.04 3.94
N LEU A 464 12.09 7.01 5.26
CA LEU A 464 13.21 6.94 6.20
C LEU A 464 13.99 5.63 6.02
N HIS A 465 13.29 4.49 5.98
CA HIS A 465 13.90 3.19 5.74
C HIS A 465 14.69 3.15 4.41
N LYS A 466 14.13 3.71 3.34
CA LYS A 466 14.83 3.84 2.06
C LYS A 466 16.10 4.68 2.21
N TYR A 467 16.00 5.83 2.86
CA TYR A 467 17.14 6.71 3.08
C TYR A 467 18.26 6.02 3.86
N ASN A 468 17.91 5.29 4.93
CA ASN A 468 18.86 4.49 5.71
C ASN A 468 19.51 3.39 4.87
N THR A 469 18.73 2.68 4.06
CA THR A 469 19.22 1.63 3.16
C THR A 469 20.20 2.20 2.14
N ASP A 470 19.84 3.29 1.46
CA ASP A 470 20.69 3.95 0.46
C ASP A 470 22.01 4.44 1.09
N ARG A 471 21.97 4.97 2.32
CA ARG A 471 23.16 5.39 3.08
C ARG A 471 24.05 4.20 3.45
N SER A 472 23.46 3.08 3.89
CA SER A 472 24.22 1.86 4.21
C SER A 472 24.98 1.30 3.00
N ILE A 473 24.34 1.36 1.81
CA ILE A 473 24.95 0.93 0.55
C ILE A 473 26.09 1.86 0.17
N GLN A 474 25.91 3.19 0.30
CA GLN A 474 26.98 4.16 0.03
C GLN A 474 28.20 3.96 0.94
N ASN A 475 27.99 3.81 2.24
CA ASN A 475 29.08 3.55 3.18
C ASN A 475 29.83 2.25 2.86
N THR A 476 29.13 1.20 2.43
CA THR A 476 29.75 -0.09 2.05
C THR A 476 30.61 0.03 0.79
N VAL A 477 30.19 0.88 -0.16
CA VAL A 477 30.94 1.14 -1.40
C VAL A 477 32.18 2.00 -1.12
N GLU A 478 32.08 2.97 -0.21
CA GLU A 478 33.21 3.82 0.20
C GLU A 478 34.25 3.03 1.03
N GLU A 479 33.81 2.18 1.97
CA GLU A 479 34.72 1.27 2.71
C GLU A 479 35.40 0.24 1.78
N GLY A 480 34.74 -0.15 0.69
CA GLY A 480 35.33 -1.01 -0.34
C GLY A 480 36.37 -0.32 -1.24
N GLN A 481 36.42 1.02 -1.24
CA GLN A 481 37.38 1.82 -2.01
C GLN A 481 38.58 2.30 -1.19
N GLU A 482 38.49 2.35 0.15
CA GLU A 482 39.62 2.71 1.03
C GLU A 482 40.57 1.55 1.38
N ALA A 483 40.29 0.32 0.91
CA ALA A 483 41.22 -0.80 1.05
C ALA A 483 42.24 -0.82 -0.12
N GLU A 484 43.45 -0.30 0.11
CA GLU A 484 44.59 -0.39 -0.82
C GLU A 484 44.97 -1.85 -1.17
N PRO A 485 45.57 -2.09 -2.36
CA PRO A 485 45.65 -3.41 -2.96
C PRO A 485 46.83 -4.21 -2.38
N THR A 486 46.53 -5.21 -1.54
CA THR A 486 47.51 -6.28 -1.27
C THR A 486 47.25 -7.45 -2.20
N THR A 487 48.29 -7.79 -2.94
CA THR A 487 48.36 -8.83 -3.96
C THR A 487 47.99 -10.20 -3.41
N SER A 488 46.79 -10.69 -3.74
CA SER A 488 46.56 -12.12 -3.86
C SER A 488 45.46 -12.38 -4.89
N LYS A 489 45.84 -12.99 -6.01
CA LYS A 489 44.93 -13.42 -7.06
C LYS A 489 43.90 -14.39 -6.47
N ARG A 490 42.67 -13.94 -6.29
CA ARG A 490 41.51 -14.83 -6.22
C ARG A 490 40.42 -14.28 -7.13
N THR A 491 40.35 -14.87 -8.31
CA THR A 491 39.30 -14.66 -9.30
C THR A 491 37.94 -14.86 -8.63
N ILE A 492 37.20 -13.78 -8.41
CA ILE A 492 35.78 -13.85 -8.04
C ILE A 492 35.02 -13.90 -9.36
N ILE A 493 34.62 -15.11 -9.73
CA ILE A 493 33.66 -15.37 -10.79
C ILE A 493 32.32 -14.78 -10.32
N ILE A 494 31.84 -13.74 -11.01
CA ILE A 494 30.46 -13.30 -10.89
C ILE A 494 29.61 -14.33 -11.65
N SER A 495 29.03 -15.28 -10.92
CA SER A 495 28.00 -16.17 -11.44
C SER A 495 26.92 -16.41 -10.39
N LYS A 496 25.77 -15.77 -10.57
CA LYS A 496 24.45 -16.44 -10.51
C LYS A 496 23.38 -15.54 -11.10
N ALA A 497 23.35 -15.54 -12.44
CA ALA A 497 22.10 -15.58 -13.16
C ALA A 497 21.51 -16.99 -13.03
N ALA A 498 20.18 -17.08 -13.10
CA ALA A 498 19.36 -18.28 -13.19
C ALA A 498 19.21 -19.14 -11.91
N GLU A 499 18.01 -19.10 -11.36
CA GLU A 499 17.33 -20.29 -10.83
C GLU A 499 15.81 -20.07 -11.00
N ASP A 500 15.38 -20.18 -12.25
CA ASP A 500 14.03 -20.60 -12.60
C ASP A 500 13.90 -22.10 -12.31
N THR A 501 12.81 -22.49 -11.63
CA THR A 501 12.21 -23.83 -11.77
C THR A 501 11.11 -23.74 -12.82
N PRO A 502 10.93 -24.72 -13.72
CA PRO A 502 10.34 -26.00 -13.33
C PRO A 502 10.84 -27.25 -14.10
N LEU A 503 10.92 -28.39 -13.40
CA LEU A 503 11.06 -29.71 -14.02
C LEU A 503 9.66 -30.36 -14.14
N LEU A 504 9.15 -30.42 -15.37
CA LEU A 504 8.16 -31.40 -15.83
C LEU A 504 8.74 -32.04 -17.10
N GLY A 505 8.77 -33.37 -17.11
CA GLY A 505 9.38 -34.17 -18.17
C GLY A 505 8.55 -34.29 -19.45
N ASN A 506 9.26 -34.69 -20.51
CA ASN A 506 8.79 -35.47 -21.66
C ASN A 506 10.07 -36.05 -22.30
N VAL A 507 10.28 -37.38 -22.32
CA VAL A 507 9.75 -38.39 -23.26
C VAL A 507 10.26 -38.20 -24.69
N ARG A 508 10.87 -39.29 -25.21
CA ARG A 508 11.35 -39.64 -26.57
C ARG A 508 12.79 -39.26 -26.94
N SER A 509 13.68 -40.24 -26.86
CA SER A 509 13.99 -41.18 -27.97
C SER A 509 14.61 -42.45 -27.42
#